data_AF-A0A6M8UUZ4-F1
#
_entry.id   AF-A0A6M8UUZ4-F1
#
_cell.length_a   1.000
_cell.length_b   1.000
_cell.length_c   1.000
_cell.angle_alpha   90.00
_cell.angle_beta   90.00
_cell.angle_gamma   90.00
#
_symmetry.space_group_name_H-M   'P 1'
#
loop_
_entity.id
_entity.type
_entity.pdbx_description
1 polymer ?
#
loop_
_entity_poly.entity_id
_entity_poly.type
_entity_poly.pdbx_seq_one_letter_code
_entity_poly.pdbx_strand_id
1 'polypeptide(L)' 'MRNEIAAFEREAPDLDAVLLGCTHFPYLKKEIERSLLRPVPVIDQGSIVAESLARYLERHPEYILPS' A
#
# COMPACT_ATOMS: atom_id res chain seq x y z
N MET A 1 0.77 17.87 -4.42
CA MET A 1 1.36 16.57 -4.07
C MET A 1 2.62 16.66 -3.20
N ARG A 2 3.80 17.09 -3.70
CA ARG A 2 5.03 17.13 -2.89
C ARG A 2 4.89 17.92 -1.57
N ASN A 3 4.39 19.15 -1.67
CA ASN A 3 4.24 20.03 -0.49
C ASN A 3 3.21 19.50 0.51
N GLU A 4 2.17 18.82 0.03
CA GLU A 4 1.11 18.26 0.88
C GLU A 4 1.60 17.04 1.64
N ILE A 5 2.31 16.13 0.97
CA ILE A 5 2.91 14.94 1.60
C ILE A 5 3.92 15.36 2.67
N ALA A 6 4.78 16.33 2.36
CA ALA A 6 5.75 16.86 3.32
C ALA A 6 5.09 17.59 4.50
N ALA A 7 3.97 18.29 4.28
CA ALA A 7 3.21 18.92 5.35
C ALA A 7 2.57 17.88 6.27
N PHE A 8 1.92 16.87 5.69
CA PHE A 8 1.33 15.75 6.43
C PHE A 8 2.36 15.02 7.30
N GLU A 9 3.55 14.73 6.76
CA GLU A 9 4.59 14.04 7.54
C GLU A 9 5.05 14.85 8.76
N ARG A 10 5.07 16.19 8.68
CA ARG A 10 5.40 17.03 9.84
C ARG A 10 4.34 16.97 10.93
N GLU A 11 3.08 16.75 10.56
CA GLU A 11 1.96 16.56 11.48
C GLU A 11 1.91 15.13 12.05
N ALA A 12 2.61 14.18 11.42
CA ALA A 12 2.70 12.78 11.81
C ALA A 12 4.16 12.39 12.18
N PRO A 13 4.67 12.85 13.35
CA PRO A 13 6.06 12.60 13.76
C PRO A 13 6.38 11.10 13.87
N ASP A 14 5.39 10.27 14.18
CA ASP A 14 5.52 8.80 14.34
C ASP A 14 5.12 8.02 13.06
N LEU A 15 5.08 8.67 11.89
CA LEU A 15 4.79 8.00 10.61
C LEU A 15 5.85 6.94 10.25
N ASP A 16 5.56 5.66 10.50
CA ASP A 16 6.53 4.59 10.25
C ASP A 16 6.41 3.92 8.86
N ALA A 17 5.29 4.09 8.16
CA ALA A 17 5.07 3.58 6.80
C ALA A 17 3.90 4.30 6.11
N VAL A 18 3.85 4.21 4.77
CA VAL A 18 2.75 4.72 3.95
C VAL A 18 2.13 3.56 3.16
N LEU A 19 0.83 3.34 3.33
CA LEU A 19 0.07 2.37 2.52
C LEU A 19 -0.59 3.05 1.33
N LEU A 20 -0.37 2.53 0.13
CA LEU A 20 -1.02 2.99 -1.10
C LEU A 20 -2.45 2.43 -1.20
N GLY A 21 -3.39 3.09 -0.54
CA GLY A 21 -4.78 2.62 -0.37
C GLY A 21 -5.70 2.73 -1.60
N CYS A 22 -5.18 3.06 -2.78
CA CYS A 22 -5.96 3.15 -4.02
C CYS A 22 -5.22 2.42 -5.13
N THR A 23 -5.97 1.73 -5.99
CA THR A 23 -5.45 0.92 -7.10
C THR A 23 -4.57 1.70 -8.10
N HIS A 24 -4.68 3.03 -8.13
CA HIS A 24 -3.90 3.89 -9.03
C HIS A 24 -2.59 4.41 -8.41
N PHE A 25 -2.46 4.40 -7.09
CA PHE A 25 -1.30 4.98 -6.42
C PHE A 25 0.02 4.23 -6.63
N PRO A 26 0.06 2.92 -6.96
CA PRO A 26 1.31 2.26 -7.36
C PRO A 26 2.03 2.97 -8.52
N TYR A 27 1.29 3.56 -9.47
CA TYR A 27 1.89 4.35 -10.56
C TYR A 27 2.60 5.62 -10.09
N LEU A 28 2.20 6.13 -8.92
CA LEU A 28 2.76 7.34 -8.30
C LEU A 28 3.79 7.03 -7.21
N LYS A 29 4.09 5.74 -6.93
CA LYS A 29 4.94 5.31 -5.82
C LYS A 29 6.25 6.08 -5.73
N LYS A 30 6.98 6.18 -6.85
CA LYS A 30 8.27 6.90 -6.91
C LYS A 30 8.15 8.37 -6.53
N GLU A 31 7.06 9.02 -6.94
CA GLU A 31 6.82 10.44 -6.68
C GLU A 31 6.33 10.69 -5.26
N ILE A 32 5.60 9.74 -4.68
CA ILE A 32 5.26 9.72 -3.25
C ILE A 32 6.54 9.54 -2.42
N GLU A 33 7.38 8.54 -2.74
CA GLU A 33 8.66 8.28 -2.07
C GLU A 33 9.57 9.51 -2.08
N ARG A 34 9.69 10.20 -3.23
CA ARG A 34 10.49 11.43 -3.34
C ARG A 34 9.91 12.62 -2.57
N SER A 35 8.62 12.59 -2.27
CA SER A 35 7.92 13.68 -1.59
C SER A 35 7.99 13.59 -0.07
N LEU A 36 8.30 12.41 0.46
CA LEU A 36 8.56 12.19 1.88
C LEU A 36 9.89 12.85 2.28
N LEU A 37 9.91 13.46 3.46
CA LEU A 37 11.08 14.09 4.07
C LEU A 37 12.05 13.03 4.61
N ARG A 38 11.53 11.88 5.07
CA ARG A 38 12.33 10.74 5.52
C ARG A 38 12.03 9.46 4.71
N PRO A 39 13.00 8.54 4.59
CA PRO A 39 12.79 7.28 3.90
C PRO A 39 11.97 6.32 4.78
N VAL A 40 10.64 6.36 4.64
CA VAL A 40 9.73 5.35 5.23
C VAL A 40 9.26 4.36 4.16
N PRO A 41 8.98 3.10 4.51
CA PRO A 41 8.41 2.13 3.59
C PRO A 41 7.11 2.63 2.94
N VAL A 42 7.06 2.57 1.61
CA VAL A 42 5.83 2.80 0.83
C VAL A 42 5.33 1.47 0.30
N ILE A 43 4.18 1.04 0.81
CA ILE A 43 3.64 -0.31 0.67
C ILE A 43 2.51 -0.31 -0.35
N ASP A 44 2.58 -1.22 -1.31
CA ASP A 44 1.50 -1.48 -2.27
C ASP A 44 0.47 -2.44 -1.68
N GLN A 45 -0.81 -2.02 -1.66
CA GLN A 45 -1.93 -2.84 -1.19
C GLN A 45 -2.19 -4.08 -2.09
N GLY A 46 -1.90 -4.00 -3.39
CA GLY A 46 -2.25 -5.07 -4.34
C GLY A 46 -1.63 -6.42 -3.97
N SER A 47 -0.37 -6.42 -3.54
CA SER A 47 0.33 -7.63 -3.11
C SER A 47 -0.28 -8.23 -1.84
N ILE A 48 -0.66 -7.39 -0.87
CA ILE A 48 -1.29 -7.82 0.38
C ILE A 48 -2.65 -8.47 0.10
N VAL A 49 -3.44 -7.86 -0.79
CA VAL A 49 -4.76 -8.38 -1.17
C VAL A 49 -4.61 -9.72 -1.90
N ALA A 50 -3.67 -9.83 -2.84
CA ALA A 50 -3.43 -11.07 -3.59
C ALA A 50 -3.02 -12.22 -2.66
N GLU A 51 -2.08 -11.97 -1.74
CA GLU A 51 -1.64 -12.98 -0.78
C GLU A 51 -2.76 -13.36 0.20
N SER A 52 -3.53 -12.38 0.66
CA SER A 52 -4.70 -12.63 1.51
C SER A 52 -5.76 -13.47 0.81
N LEU A 53 -6.00 -13.22 -0.48
CA LEU A 53 -6.92 -14.00 -1.30
C LEU A 53 -6.39 -15.43 -1.50
N ALA A 54 -5.10 -15.60 -1.81
CA ALA A 54 -4.50 -16.93 -1.94
C ALA A 54 -4.68 -17.76 -0.67
N ARG A 55 -4.34 -17.19 0.50
CA ARG A 55 -4.56 -17.84 1.81
C ARG A 55 -6.04 -18.10 2.11
N TYR A 56 -6.94 -17.25 1.62
CA TYR A 56 -8.38 -17.47 1.77
C TYR A 56 -8.81 -18.69 0.96
N LEU A 57 -8.39 -18.80 -0.30
CA LEU A 57 -8.72 -19.92 -1.16
C LEU A 57 -8.13 -21.26 -0.65
N GLU A 58 -6.95 -21.26 -0.04
CA GLU A 58 -6.40 -22.44 0.63
C GLU A 58 -7.31 -22.98 1.74
N ARG A 59 -7.98 -22.09 2.49
CA ARG A 59 -8.95 -22.46 3.54
C ARG A 59 -10.34 -22.77 2.99
N HIS A 60 -10.62 -22.33 1.75
CA HIS A 60 -11.92 -22.45 1.09
C HIS A 60 -11.78 -23.08 -0.31
N PRO A 61 -11.37 -24.37 -0.40
CA PRO A 61 -11.18 -25.06 -1.67
C PRO A 61 -12.47 -25.18 -2.49
N GLU A 62 -13.65 -25.00 -1.88
CA GLU A 62 -14.95 -24.95 -2.56
C GLU A 62 -15.05 -23.85 -3.62
N TYR A 63 -14.22 -22.79 -3.54
CA TYR A 63 -14.18 -21.73 -4.55
C TYR A 63 -13.11 -21.94 -5.63
N ILE A 64 -12.25 -22.97 -5.51
CA ILE A 64 -11.16 -23.24 -6.46
C ILE A 64 -11.64 -24.11 -7.63
N LEU A 65 -12.70 -24.90 -7.45
CA LEU A 65 -13.25 -25.77 -8.48
C LEU A 65 -14.61 -25.25 -8.96
N PRO A 66 -14.83 -25.09 -10.28
CA PRO A 66 -16.18 -24.89 -10.79
C PRO A 66 -17.00 -26.16 -10.56
N SER A 67 -18.23 -25.97 -10.10
CA SER A 67 -19.28 -27.00 -10.11
C SER A 67 -19.61 -27.44 -11.54
#